data_AF-A0A7C4UGA4-F1
#
_entry.id   AF-A0A7C4UGA4-F1
#
_cell.length_a   1.000
_cell.length_b   1.000
_cell.length_c   1.000
_cell.angle_alpha   90.00
_cell.angle_beta   90.00
_cell.angle_gamma   90.00
#
_symmetry.space_group_name_H-M   'P 1'
#
loop_
_entity.id
_entity.type
_entity.pdbx_description
1 polymer ?
#
loop_
_entity_poly.entity_id
_entity_poly.type
_entity_poly.pdbx_seq_one_letter_code
_entity_poly.pdbx_strand_id
1 'polypeptide(L)'
;MQMVFPRENWEIIPRKETISIRVNVEERPDYFMFVLQAADPWRRGDWNRRNRNHASPWIWNSHNIQNIAIKLRNRGILKEHPEYNAYNPGAGPGKEREPSYWLCLSNPDLLKVVAEYVLEYFRKNPALDSFSLEPMDGDGWCRCEQCQKQTPTDLLITLTNDVAKTIEKEFPDKYIGILAYSKHSSPQTIRVHRMVYVLPTTAFNYSGNTTEEQFLKWREKMDNPYIGIYDYWNLPIWHCGLPGAKGGRISYMKEVFPKYYNLGVRVFQTEAIGGWAQNGLAYYIANKLA
;
A
#
# COMPACT_ATOMS: atom_id res chain seq x y z
N MET A 1 -9.10 -14.89 26.09
CA MET A 1 -8.47 -13.62 26.47
C MET A 1 -8.67 -12.66 25.32
N GLN A 2 -9.23 -11.48 25.56
CA GLN A 2 -9.42 -10.43 24.55
C GLN A 2 -8.71 -9.16 25.03
N MET A 3 -8.10 -8.41 24.11
CA MET A 3 -7.41 -7.17 24.45
C MET A 3 -8.05 -6.03 23.65
N VAL A 4 -8.83 -5.18 24.31
CA VAL A 4 -9.55 -4.11 23.61
C VAL A 4 -8.56 -3.01 23.20
N PHE A 5 -7.73 -2.52 24.14
CA PHE A 5 -6.66 -1.54 23.89
C PHE A 5 -5.27 -2.12 24.26
N PRO A 6 -4.15 -1.58 23.74
CA PRO A 6 -2.80 -2.13 23.96
C PRO A 6 -2.21 -1.86 25.36
N ARG A 7 -2.98 -2.11 26.42
CA ARG A 7 -2.51 -2.15 27.83
C ARG A 7 -3.24 -3.24 28.62
N GLU A 8 -2.57 -3.77 29.64
CA GLU A 8 -3.07 -4.84 30.51
C GLU A 8 -4.42 -4.50 31.17
N ASN A 9 -4.66 -3.23 31.53
CA ASN A 9 -5.93 -2.78 32.09
C ASN A 9 -7.14 -2.98 31.15
N TRP A 10 -6.91 -3.24 29.87
CA TRP A 10 -7.92 -3.49 28.84
C TRP A 10 -7.95 -4.94 28.36
N GLU A 11 -7.28 -5.82 29.12
CA GLU A 11 -7.37 -7.24 28.96
C GLU A 11 -8.63 -7.77 29.65
N ILE A 12 -9.45 -8.48 28.88
CA ILE A 12 -10.64 -9.16 29.36
C ILE A 12 -10.33 -10.66 29.41
N ILE A 13 -10.23 -11.18 30.63
CA ILE A 13 -10.11 -12.61 30.91
C ILE A 13 -11.51 -13.12 31.28
N PRO A 14 -12.19 -13.86 30.38
CA PRO A 14 -13.51 -14.38 30.69
C PRO A 14 -13.42 -15.46 31.77
N ARG A 15 -14.21 -15.35 32.83
CA ARG A 15 -14.39 -16.41 33.81
C ARG A 15 -15.33 -17.48 33.23
N LYS A 16 -14.83 -18.69 33.04
CA LYS A 16 -15.63 -19.85 32.63
C LYS A 16 -15.41 -20.99 33.62
N GLU A 17 -16.50 -21.56 34.15
CA GLU A 17 -16.44 -22.72 35.04
C GLU A 17 -16.05 -24.00 34.30
N THR A 18 -16.41 -24.08 33.01
CA THR A 18 -16.04 -25.18 32.13
C THR A 18 -15.44 -24.65 30.83
N ILE A 19 -14.32 -25.22 30.43
CA ILE A 19 -13.68 -24.94 29.14
C ILE A 19 -14.03 -26.06 28.18
N SER A 20 -14.68 -25.72 27.08
CA SER A 20 -14.89 -26.62 25.94
C SER A 20 -14.16 -26.08 24.72
N ILE A 21 -13.61 -26.99 23.92
CA ILE A 21 -12.89 -26.66 22.70
C ILE A 21 -13.47 -27.42 21.53
N ARG A 22 -13.48 -26.80 20.35
CA ARG A 22 -13.69 -27.50 19.07
C ARG A 22 -12.31 -27.80 18.50
N VAL A 23 -12.01 -29.08 18.28
CA VAL A 23 -10.67 -29.53 17.85
C VAL A 23 -10.53 -29.68 16.33
N ASN A 24 -11.60 -29.43 15.56
CA ASN A 24 -11.60 -29.58 14.10
C ASN A 24 -12.34 -28.40 13.44
N VAL A 25 -11.75 -27.20 13.52
CA VAL A 25 -12.28 -26.00 12.88
C VAL A 25 -11.13 -25.34 12.12
N GLU A 26 -11.36 -25.06 10.84
CA GLU A 26 -10.48 -24.23 10.02
C GLU A 26 -11.10 -22.84 9.91
N GLU A 27 -10.34 -21.81 10.29
CA GLU A 27 -10.71 -20.40 10.15
C GLU A 27 -9.67 -19.72 9.27
N ARG A 28 -10.13 -18.84 8.37
CA ARG A 28 -9.26 -17.93 7.60
C ARG A 28 -9.81 -16.52 7.72
N PRO A 29 -8.95 -15.49 7.74
CA PRO A 29 -9.43 -14.11 7.79
C PRO A 29 -10.11 -13.75 6.46
N ASP A 30 -11.10 -12.86 6.53
CA ASP A 30 -11.74 -12.31 5.34
C ASP A 30 -10.79 -11.34 4.63
N TYR A 31 -9.96 -10.64 5.39
CA TYR A 31 -8.85 -9.81 4.91
C TYR A 31 -7.52 -10.43 5.33
N PHE A 32 -6.72 -10.89 4.37
CA PHE A 32 -5.42 -11.47 4.71
C PHE A 32 -4.39 -10.43 5.18
N MET A 33 -4.72 -9.13 5.10
CA MET A 33 -3.94 -8.05 5.69
C MET A 33 -4.86 -6.91 6.15
N PHE A 34 -4.82 -6.58 7.45
CA PHE A 34 -5.42 -5.38 8.02
C PHE A 34 -4.40 -4.57 8.84
N VAL A 35 -4.15 -3.32 8.44
CA VAL A 35 -3.10 -2.49 9.02
C VAL A 35 -3.61 -1.11 9.42
N LEU A 36 -3.50 -0.84 10.72
CA LEU A 36 -3.69 0.49 11.31
C LEU A 36 -2.35 1.24 11.28
N GLN A 37 -2.00 1.93 10.20
CA GLN A 37 -0.75 2.69 10.09
C GLN A 37 -0.65 3.77 11.20
N ALA A 38 0.53 3.96 11.80
CA ALA A 38 0.79 4.87 12.93
C ALA A 38 -0.03 4.69 14.25
N ALA A 39 -0.94 3.71 14.36
CA ALA A 39 -1.47 3.24 15.65
C ALA A 39 -0.37 2.57 16.50
N ASP A 40 0.17 3.32 17.47
CA ASP A 40 1.20 2.95 18.47
C ASP A 40 2.29 1.96 18.01
N PRO A 41 3.42 2.42 17.46
CA PRO A 41 4.47 1.53 16.94
C PRO A 41 5.15 0.66 18.03
N TRP A 42 5.04 1.00 19.31
CA TRP A 42 5.79 0.33 20.39
C TRP A 42 5.06 -0.87 20.99
N ARG A 43 3.72 -0.87 20.95
CA ARG A 43 2.88 -1.94 21.53
C ARG A 43 1.95 -2.63 20.54
N ARG A 44 1.98 -2.21 19.27
CA ARG A 44 1.19 -2.83 18.19
C ARG A 44 1.37 -4.35 18.12
N GLY A 45 2.58 -4.86 18.34
CA GLY A 45 2.88 -6.29 18.23
C GLY A 45 2.05 -7.18 19.15
N ASP A 46 1.92 -6.83 20.43
CA ASP A 46 1.16 -7.63 21.40
C ASP A 46 -0.35 -7.54 21.14
N TRP A 47 -0.87 -6.33 20.90
CA TRP A 47 -2.28 -6.15 20.57
C TRP A 47 -2.66 -6.87 19.28
N ASN A 48 -1.83 -6.78 18.24
CA ASN A 48 -2.04 -7.49 16.98
C ASN A 48 -2.06 -9.00 17.22
N ARG A 49 -1.07 -9.55 17.94
CA ARG A 49 -1.02 -10.98 18.26
C ARG A 49 -2.26 -11.44 19.02
N ARG A 50 -2.66 -10.71 20.07
CA ARG A 50 -3.83 -11.05 20.91
C ARG A 50 -5.16 -10.92 20.18
N ASN A 51 -5.21 -10.08 19.15
CA ASN A 51 -6.39 -9.90 18.31
C ASN A 51 -6.34 -10.65 16.98
N ARG A 52 -5.34 -11.51 16.76
CA ARG A 52 -5.12 -12.24 15.50
C ARG A 52 -4.98 -11.31 14.29
N ASN A 53 -4.50 -10.09 14.50
CA ASN A 53 -4.23 -9.11 13.46
C ASN A 53 -2.84 -9.36 12.85
N HIS A 54 -2.73 -10.40 12.03
CA HIS A 54 -1.52 -10.69 11.29
C HIS A 54 -1.77 -10.52 9.79
N ALA A 55 -0.70 -10.32 9.03
CA ALA A 55 -0.79 -10.29 7.57
C ALA A 55 0.05 -11.40 6.98
N SER A 56 -0.53 -12.18 6.07
CA SER A 56 0.18 -13.21 5.32
C SER A 56 -0.56 -13.46 4.01
N PRO A 57 -0.02 -13.03 2.86
CA PRO A 57 1.23 -12.29 2.69
C PRO A 57 1.18 -10.85 3.23
N TRP A 58 2.33 -10.29 3.61
CA TRP A 58 2.48 -8.85 3.85
C TRP A 58 2.65 -8.10 2.53
N ILE A 59 1.72 -7.21 2.21
CA ILE A 59 1.78 -6.36 1.01
C ILE A 59 2.30 -4.97 1.38
N TRP A 60 3.53 -4.64 0.98
CA TRP A 60 4.13 -3.36 1.25
C TRP A 60 3.74 -2.32 0.19
N ASN A 61 2.99 -1.29 0.60
CA ASN A 61 2.50 -0.21 -0.26
C ASN A 61 2.85 1.17 0.33
N SER A 62 4.12 1.56 0.27
CA SER A 62 4.58 2.87 0.80
C SER A 62 5.70 3.45 -0.06
N HIS A 63 5.85 4.77 -0.09
CA HIS A 63 6.80 5.48 -0.96
C HIS A 63 8.20 4.87 -0.91
N ASN A 64 8.65 4.33 -2.04
CA ASN A 64 9.89 3.58 -2.11
C ASN A 64 10.72 3.84 -3.39
N ILE A 65 10.14 4.41 -4.45
CA ILE A 65 10.92 4.79 -5.64
C ILE A 65 12.06 5.75 -5.27
N GLN A 66 11.88 6.65 -4.30
CA GLN A 66 12.98 7.53 -3.83
C GLN A 66 14.18 6.75 -3.32
N ASN A 67 13.96 5.61 -2.64
CA ASN A 67 15.03 4.79 -2.10
C ASN A 67 15.78 4.09 -3.23
N ILE A 68 15.05 3.63 -4.26
CA ILE A 68 15.66 3.07 -5.47
C ILE A 68 16.50 4.16 -6.16
N ALA A 69 15.96 5.35 -6.36
CA ALA A 69 16.69 6.48 -6.96
C ALA A 69 17.96 6.82 -6.17
N ILE A 70 17.91 6.84 -4.83
CA ILE A 70 19.08 7.01 -3.96
C ILE A 70 20.11 5.90 -4.19
N LYS A 71 19.68 4.63 -4.25
CA LYS A 71 20.60 3.51 -4.45
C LYS A 71 21.23 3.51 -5.84
N LEU A 72 20.47 3.80 -6.89
CA LEU A 72 20.99 3.94 -8.25
C LEU A 72 21.96 5.11 -8.35
N ARG A 73 21.67 6.25 -7.70
CA ARG A 73 22.59 7.39 -7.60
C ARG A 73 23.91 7.01 -6.93
N ASN A 74 23.83 6.34 -5.79
CA ASN A 74 25.02 5.94 -5.03
C ASN A 74 25.87 4.90 -5.78
N ARG A 75 25.26 4.13 -6.69
CA ARG A 75 25.96 3.22 -7.61
C ARG A 75 26.54 3.93 -8.85
N GLY A 76 26.38 5.25 -8.99
CA GLY A 76 26.85 6.02 -10.17
C GLY A 76 25.93 5.97 -11.39
N ILE A 77 24.96 5.05 -11.41
CA ILE A 77 24.08 4.77 -12.55
C ILE A 77 23.34 6.03 -13.03
N LEU A 78 22.76 6.82 -12.13
CA LEU A 78 22.01 8.03 -12.53
C LEU A 78 22.89 9.17 -13.05
N LYS A 79 24.21 9.11 -12.82
CA LYS A 79 25.18 10.06 -13.37
C LYS A 79 25.64 9.61 -14.76
N GLU A 80 25.86 8.30 -14.94
CA GLU A 80 26.25 7.69 -16.21
C GLU A 80 25.10 7.68 -17.22
N HIS A 81 23.86 7.55 -16.72
CA HIS A 81 22.62 7.52 -17.49
C HIS A 81 21.69 8.67 -17.08
N PRO A 82 22.00 9.93 -17.45
CA PRO A 82 21.17 11.08 -17.10
C PRO A 82 19.73 10.97 -17.64
N GLU A 83 19.50 10.22 -18.71
CA GLU A 83 18.18 9.92 -19.27
C GLU A 83 17.26 9.12 -18.34
N TYR A 84 17.81 8.51 -17.27
CA TYR A 84 17.03 7.84 -16.23
C TYR A 84 16.41 8.81 -15.23
N ASN A 85 17.02 9.98 -15.03
CA ASN A 85 16.46 11.01 -14.16
C ASN A 85 15.19 11.61 -14.80
N ALA A 86 14.21 11.97 -13.97
CA ALA A 86 13.05 12.69 -14.47
C ALA A 86 13.46 14.02 -15.14
N TYR A 87 12.92 14.28 -16.32
CA TYR A 87 13.12 15.54 -17.03
C TYR A 87 12.27 16.65 -16.39
N ASN A 88 12.92 17.67 -15.85
CA ASN A 88 12.28 18.85 -15.29
C ASN A 88 12.74 20.12 -16.03
N PRO A 89 12.00 20.59 -17.05
CA PRO A 89 12.39 21.77 -17.83
C PRO A 89 12.41 23.07 -17.01
N GLY A 90 11.82 23.09 -15.82
CA GLY A 90 11.85 24.24 -14.91
C GLY A 90 13.09 24.33 -14.02
N ALA A 91 14.03 23.36 -14.10
CA ALA A 91 15.21 23.31 -13.23
C ALA A 91 16.32 24.32 -13.60
N GLY A 92 16.18 25.01 -14.74
CA GLY A 92 17.18 25.92 -15.29
C GLY A 92 18.03 25.26 -16.40
N PRO A 93 18.70 26.06 -17.24
CA PRO A 93 19.41 25.55 -18.41
C PRO A 93 20.48 24.51 -18.06
N GLY A 94 20.40 23.34 -18.69
CA GLY A 94 21.36 22.24 -18.52
C GLY A 94 21.18 21.43 -17.23
N LYS A 95 20.17 21.75 -16.41
CA LYS A 95 19.87 21.07 -15.14
C LYS A 95 18.64 20.16 -15.22
N GLU A 96 18.04 20.04 -16.39
CA GLU A 96 16.73 19.41 -16.56
C GLU A 96 16.76 17.89 -16.29
N ARG A 97 17.94 17.27 -16.29
CA ARG A 97 18.16 15.84 -15.98
C ARG A 97 19.09 15.63 -14.79
N GLU A 98 19.27 16.64 -13.93
CA GLU A 98 20.06 16.45 -12.71
C GLU A 98 19.45 15.34 -11.83
N PRO A 99 20.29 14.53 -11.14
CA PRO A 99 19.81 13.47 -10.28
C PRO A 99 18.80 13.97 -9.24
N SER A 100 17.56 13.51 -9.37
CA SER A 100 16.49 13.77 -8.41
C SER A 100 16.03 12.47 -7.75
N TYR A 101 15.00 12.52 -6.92
CA TYR A 101 14.34 11.31 -6.41
C TYR A 101 13.30 10.76 -7.39
N TRP A 102 12.96 11.53 -8.43
CA TRP A 102 12.04 11.14 -9.48
C TRP A 102 12.78 10.57 -10.70
N LEU A 103 12.20 9.52 -11.28
CA LEU A 103 12.79 8.77 -12.39
C LEU A 103 11.92 8.86 -13.65
N CYS A 104 12.52 8.61 -14.81
CA CYS A 104 11.85 8.62 -16.11
C CYS A 104 11.21 7.25 -16.43
N LEU A 105 9.98 7.03 -15.97
CA LEU A 105 9.27 5.74 -16.09
C LEU A 105 8.89 5.34 -17.54
N SER A 106 9.12 6.19 -18.53
CA SER A 106 8.98 5.82 -19.96
C SER A 106 10.27 5.27 -20.58
N ASN A 107 11.40 5.30 -19.86
CA ASN A 107 12.67 4.80 -20.37
C ASN A 107 12.74 3.27 -20.15
N PRO A 108 12.72 2.44 -21.20
CA PRO A 108 12.68 0.99 -21.07
C PRO A 108 13.95 0.40 -20.44
N ASP A 109 15.11 1.02 -20.61
CA ASP A 109 16.35 0.52 -20.03
C ASP A 109 16.41 0.80 -18.52
N LEU A 110 15.85 1.92 -18.07
CA LEU A 110 15.64 2.14 -16.65
C LEU A 110 14.73 1.08 -16.02
N LEU A 111 13.64 0.68 -16.70
CA LEU A 111 12.71 -0.31 -16.14
C LEU A 111 13.43 -1.65 -15.87
N LYS A 112 14.29 -2.08 -16.80
CA LYS A 112 15.16 -3.26 -16.63
C LYS A 112 16.11 -3.11 -15.44
N VAL A 113 16.72 -1.95 -15.28
CA VAL A 113 17.62 -1.65 -14.13
C VAL A 113 16.87 -1.72 -12.80
N VAL A 114 15.63 -1.19 -12.75
CA VAL A 114 14.79 -1.29 -11.56
C VAL A 114 14.36 -2.73 -11.32
N ALA A 115 13.99 -3.48 -12.35
CA ALA A 115 13.63 -4.88 -12.24
C ALA A 115 14.77 -5.75 -11.69
N GLU A 116 16.00 -5.57 -12.20
CA GLU A 116 17.17 -6.28 -11.66
C GLU A 116 17.45 -5.88 -10.21
N TYR A 117 17.30 -4.59 -9.86
CA TYR A 117 17.45 -4.16 -8.46
C TYR A 117 16.44 -4.85 -7.53
N VAL A 118 15.17 -4.99 -7.94
CA VAL A 118 14.15 -5.69 -7.16
C VAL A 118 14.43 -7.19 -7.09
N LEU A 119 14.93 -7.79 -8.17
CA LEU A 119 15.35 -9.19 -8.20
C LEU A 119 16.51 -9.46 -7.23
N GLU A 120 17.56 -8.62 -7.25
CA GLU A 120 18.65 -8.63 -6.26
C GLU A 120 18.13 -8.50 -4.83
N TYR A 121 17.10 -7.66 -4.62
CA TYR A 121 16.50 -7.45 -3.31
C TYR A 121 15.84 -8.74 -2.78
N PHE A 122 15.04 -9.43 -3.59
CA PHE A 122 14.42 -10.69 -3.18
C PHE A 122 15.43 -11.82 -3.00
N ARG A 123 16.47 -11.92 -3.85
CA ARG A 123 17.58 -12.88 -3.64
C ARG A 123 18.25 -12.71 -2.27
N LYS A 124 18.42 -11.46 -1.83
CA LYS A 124 19.01 -11.14 -0.52
C LYS A 124 18.02 -11.29 0.64
N ASN A 125 16.72 -11.21 0.37
CA ASN A 125 15.66 -11.21 1.38
C ASN A 125 14.53 -12.18 0.99
N PRO A 126 14.80 -13.49 0.82
CA PRO A 126 13.84 -14.44 0.25
C PRO A 126 12.59 -14.65 1.13
N ALA A 127 12.68 -14.32 2.42
CA ALA A 127 11.58 -14.42 3.38
C ALA A 127 10.56 -13.27 3.29
N LEU A 128 10.83 -12.21 2.52
CA LEU A 128 9.86 -11.13 2.32
C LEU A 128 8.82 -11.53 1.28
N ASP A 129 7.58 -11.12 1.49
CA ASP A 129 6.47 -11.44 0.58
C ASP A 129 6.36 -10.43 -0.57
N SER A 130 6.80 -9.18 -0.37
CA SER A 130 6.52 -8.12 -1.32
C SER A 130 7.54 -6.99 -1.34
N PHE A 131 7.45 -6.18 -2.39
CA PHE A 131 8.24 -4.97 -2.59
C PHE A 131 7.34 -3.81 -3.06
N SER A 132 7.54 -2.62 -2.49
CA SER A 132 6.78 -1.43 -2.91
C SER A 132 7.46 -0.74 -4.09
N LEU A 133 6.68 -0.39 -5.10
CA LEU A 133 7.10 0.50 -6.19
C LEU A 133 6.32 1.82 -6.18
N GLU A 134 5.79 2.18 -5.01
CA GLU A 134 5.07 3.43 -4.84
C GLU A 134 6.00 4.65 -5.07
N PRO A 135 5.64 5.59 -5.97
CA PRO A 135 6.29 6.89 -6.10
C PRO A 135 6.31 7.70 -4.80
N MET A 136 7.05 8.81 -4.75
CA MET A 136 6.93 9.77 -3.66
C MET A 136 5.72 10.68 -3.83
N ASP A 137 5.31 11.32 -2.74
CA ASP A 137 4.39 12.44 -2.80
C ASP A 137 4.90 13.59 -3.66
N GLY A 138 3.96 14.29 -4.32
CA GLY A 138 4.22 15.52 -5.07
C GLY A 138 4.10 15.36 -6.59
N ASP A 139 4.56 16.38 -7.31
CA ASP A 139 4.42 16.52 -8.77
C ASP A 139 5.78 16.57 -9.48
N GLY A 140 6.66 15.62 -9.18
CA GLY A 140 7.97 15.50 -9.83
C GLY A 140 8.00 14.52 -11.00
N TRP A 141 6.84 14.14 -11.53
CA TRP A 141 6.75 13.26 -12.70
C TRP A 141 7.58 13.81 -13.87
N CYS A 142 8.30 12.92 -14.53
CA CYS A 142 9.13 13.26 -15.68
C CYS A 142 8.29 13.89 -16.79
N ARG A 143 8.74 15.03 -17.32
CA ARG A 143 8.05 15.79 -18.36
C ARG A 143 8.66 15.62 -19.75
N CYS A 144 9.41 14.55 -19.99
CA CYS A 144 9.91 14.27 -21.33
C CYS A 144 8.76 13.89 -22.27
N GLU A 145 8.98 14.00 -23.58
CA GLU A 145 7.95 13.77 -24.61
C GLU A 145 7.22 12.42 -24.44
N GLN A 146 7.95 11.35 -24.13
CA GLN A 146 7.38 10.00 -23.98
C GLN A 146 6.53 9.85 -22.71
N CYS A 147 6.90 10.52 -21.62
CA CYS A 147 6.08 10.53 -20.40
C CYS A 147 4.80 11.34 -20.59
N GLN A 148 4.85 12.45 -21.36
CA GLN A 148 3.67 13.29 -21.59
C GLN A 148 2.61 12.63 -22.46
N LYS A 149 2.97 11.60 -23.24
CA LYS A 149 2.03 10.81 -24.05
C LYS A 149 1.20 9.82 -23.24
N GLN A 150 1.50 9.63 -21.95
CA GLN A 150 0.90 8.63 -21.10
C GLN A 150 0.41 9.24 -19.79
N THR A 151 -0.55 8.58 -19.14
CA THR A 151 -0.97 8.99 -17.80
C THR A 151 0.10 8.58 -16.77
N PRO A 152 0.24 9.28 -15.63
CA PRO A 152 1.08 8.83 -14.53
C PRO A 152 0.73 7.42 -14.05
N THR A 153 -0.57 7.06 -14.06
CA THR A 153 -1.03 5.71 -13.77
C THR A 153 -0.43 4.70 -14.74
N ASP A 154 -0.54 4.90 -16.05
CA ASP A 154 -0.04 3.94 -17.04
C ASP A 154 1.48 3.81 -17.03
N LEU A 155 2.20 4.90 -16.75
CA LEU A 155 3.64 4.86 -16.53
C LEU A 155 4.01 3.98 -15.33
N LEU A 156 3.29 4.12 -14.20
CA LEU A 156 3.52 3.31 -13.01
C LEU A 156 3.13 1.85 -13.23
N ILE A 157 2.00 1.58 -13.89
CA ILE A 157 1.59 0.22 -14.23
C ILE A 157 2.56 -0.43 -15.22
N THR A 158 3.14 0.32 -16.15
CA THR A 158 4.19 -0.19 -17.05
C THR A 158 5.42 -0.64 -16.27
N LEU A 159 5.93 0.20 -15.35
CA LEU A 159 7.05 -0.16 -14.48
C LEU A 159 6.72 -1.41 -13.64
N THR A 160 5.60 -1.40 -12.92
CA THR A 160 5.25 -2.50 -12.01
C THR A 160 5.01 -3.81 -12.76
N ASN A 161 4.41 -3.77 -13.95
CA ASN A 161 4.25 -4.94 -14.80
C ASN A 161 5.59 -5.51 -15.29
N ASP A 162 6.52 -4.64 -15.72
CA ASP A 162 7.83 -5.06 -16.19
C ASP A 162 8.65 -5.73 -15.08
N VAL A 163 8.63 -5.10 -13.89
CA VAL A 163 9.25 -5.67 -12.68
C VAL A 163 8.59 -6.99 -12.30
N ALA A 164 7.25 -7.04 -12.24
CA ALA A 164 6.51 -8.24 -11.87
C ALA A 164 6.82 -9.42 -12.80
N LYS A 165 6.79 -9.21 -14.12
CA LYS A 165 7.16 -10.23 -15.12
C LYS A 165 8.60 -10.71 -14.98
N THR A 166 9.49 -9.84 -14.54
CA THR A 166 10.90 -10.18 -14.35
C THR A 166 11.09 -11.03 -13.10
N ILE A 167 10.54 -10.60 -11.96
CA ILE A 167 10.67 -11.33 -10.70
C ILE A 167 9.91 -12.65 -10.70
N GLU A 168 8.79 -12.76 -11.42
CA GLU A 168 7.98 -13.98 -11.53
C GLU A 168 8.80 -15.20 -11.99
N LYS A 169 9.82 -14.97 -12.81
CA LYS A 169 10.68 -16.03 -13.37
C LYS A 169 11.47 -16.78 -12.29
N GLU A 170 11.77 -16.12 -11.18
CA GLU A 170 12.57 -16.67 -10.07
C GLU A 170 11.75 -16.79 -8.77
N PHE A 171 10.81 -15.86 -8.54
CA PHE A 171 10.02 -15.74 -7.33
C PHE A 171 8.52 -15.57 -7.65
N PRO A 172 7.82 -16.64 -8.06
CA PRO A 172 6.41 -16.59 -8.43
C PRO A 172 5.45 -16.37 -7.25
N ASP A 173 5.96 -16.42 -6.02
CA ASP A 173 5.24 -16.24 -4.75
C ASP A 173 5.36 -14.82 -4.17
N LYS A 174 5.96 -13.87 -4.90
CA LYS A 174 6.19 -12.49 -4.44
C LYS A 174 5.21 -11.51 -5.04
N TYR A 175 5.11 -10.34 -4.41
CA TYR A 175 4.15 -9.32 -4.81
C TYR A 175 4.78 -7.94 -4.94
N ILE A 176 4.18 -7.11 -5.78
CA ILE A 176 4.51 -5.69 -5.93
C ILE A 176 3.35 -4.88 -5.40
N GLY A 177 3.63 -3.94 -4.50
CA GLY A 177 2.62 -3.05 -3.92
C GLY A 177 2.70 -1.62 -4.45
N ILE A 178 1.54 -1.02 -4.73
CA ILE A 178 1.36 0.39 -5.06
C ILE A 178 0.04 0.95 -4.50
N LEU A 179 -0.02 2.25 -4.35
CA LEU A 179 -1.24 3.01 -4.11
C LEU A 179 -1.85 3.47 -5.44
N ALA A 180 -3.10 3.93 -5.40
CA ALA A 180 -3.69 4.70 -6.48
C ALA A 180 -4.29 6.00 -5.91
N TYR A 181 -3.46 7.03 -5.84
CA TYR A 181 -3.82 8.36 -5.32
C TYR A 181 -3.17 9.49 -6.14
N SER A 182 -3.64 10.71 -5.89
CA SER A 182 -3.11 11.94 -6.48
C SER A 182 -3.01 11.83 -8.01
N LYS A 183 -1.85 12.14 -8.60
CA LYS A 183 -1.62 12.12 -10.06
C LYS A 183 -1.77 10.74 -10.72
N HIS A 184 -1.65 9.66 -9.96
CA HIS A 184 -1.84 8.29 -10.43
C HIS A 184 -3.09 7.63 -9.81
N SER A 185 -4.08 8.43 -9.40
CA SER A 185 -5.34 7.88 -8.90
C SER A 185 -6.23 7.33 -10.00
N SER A 186 -6.21 7.89 -11.21
CA SER A 186 -7.14 7.46 -12.27
C SER A 186 -6.91 6.00 -12.65
N PRO A 187 -7.97 5.21 -12.91
CA PRO A 187 -7.83 3.84 -13.38
C PRO A 187 -6.98 3.74 -14.65
N GLN A 188 -6.22 2.67 -14.72
CA GLN A 188 -5.26 2.34 -15.77
C GLN A 188 -5.94 2.03 -17.11
N THR A 189 -5.25 2.34 -18.20
CA THR A 189 -5.67 1.94 -19.55
C THR A 189 -5.12 0.56 -19.95
N ILE A 190 -4.03 0.12 -19.31
CA ILE A 190 -3.34 -1.15 -19.57
C ILE A 190 -3.69 -2.23 -18.54
N ARG A 191 -3.54 -3.52 -18.88
CA ARG A 191 -3.76 -4.61 -17.91
C ARG A 191 -2.70 -4.62 -16.82
N VAL A 192 -3.09 -4.95 -15.60
CA VAL A 192 -2.24 -5.02 -14.41
C VAL A 192 -1.91 -6.48 -14.11
N HIS A 193 -0.62 -6.78 -13.98
CA HIS A 193 -0.10 -8.12 -13.74
C HIS A 193 -0.61 -8.70 -12.41
N ARG A 194 -0.81 -10.03 -12.35
CA ARG A 194 -1.39 -10.73 -11.18
C ARG A 194 -0.61 -10.57 -9.87
N MET A 195 0.69 -10.31 -9.94
CA MET A 195 1.54 -10.09 -8.76
C MET A 195 1.45 -8.64 -8.22
N VAL A 196 0.79 -7.73 -8.93
CA VAL A 196 0.67 -6.33 -8.52
C VAL A 196 -0.60 -6.16 -7.69
N TYR A 197 -0.44 -5.63 -6.48
CA TYR A 197 -1.52 -5.19 -5.59
C TYR A 197 -1.63 -3.67 -5.66
N VAL A 198 -2.82 -3.20 -6.00
CA VAL A 198 -3.15 -1.77 -6.04
C VAL A 198 -4.07 -1.46 -4.88
N LEU A 199 -3.78 -0.38 -4.16
CA LEU A 199 -4.62 0.15 -3.10
C LEU A 199 -5.19 1.52 -3.51
N PRO A 200 -6.36 1.59 -4.16
CA PRO A 200 -7.08 2.85 -4.31
C PRO A 200 -7.34 3.52 -2.96
N THR A 201 -7.18 4.83 -2.94
CA THR A 201 -7.20 5.60 -1.70
C THR A 201 -8.54 6.31 -1.52
N THR A 202 -9.01 6.43 -0.27
CA THR A 202 -10.30 7.11 0.02
C THR A 202 -10.17 8.64 0.08
N ALA A 203 -8.95 9.16 0.21
CA ALA A 203 -8.61 10.57 0.04
C ALA A 203 -7.64 10.75 -1.14
N PHE A 204 -7.52 11.99 -1.64
CA PHE A 204 -6.69 12.32 -2.82
C PHE A 204 -7.03 11.53 -4.09
N ASN A 205 -8.28 11.08 -4.24
CA ASN A 205 -8.74 10.53 -5.50
C ASN A 205 -9.07 11.69 -6.47
N TYR A 206 -8.22 11.90 -7.47
CA TYR A 206 -8.41 12.94 -8.50
C TYR A 206 -9.08 12.43 -9.77
N SER A 207 -9.56 11.18 -9.78
CA SER A 207 -10.24 10.60 -10.95
C SER A 207 -11.66 11.11 -11.17
N GLY A 208 -12.26 11.74 -10.14
CA GLY A 208 -13.69 12.10 -10.13
C GLY A 208 -14.64 10.94 -9.82
N ASN A 209 -14.14 9.71 -9.69
CA ASN A 209 -14.94 8.55 -9.33
C ASN A 209 -15.29 8.54 -7.84
N THR A 210 -16.47 8.01 -7.49
CA THR A 210 -16.74 7.51 -6.15
C THR A 210 -15.79 6.36 -5.80
N THR A 211 -15.67 6.02 -4.51
CA THR A 211 -14.83 4.88 -4.08
C THR A 211 -15.26 3.57 -4.76
N GLU A 212 -16.55 3.31 -4.90
CA GLU A 212 -17.07 2.09 -5.53
C GLU A 212 -16.75 2.03 -7.02
N GLU A 213 -17.03 3.11 -7.76
CA GLU A 213 -16.68 3.20 -9.19
C GLU A 213 -15.18 3.06 -9.41
N GLN A 214 -14.39 3.66 -8.52
CA GLN A 214 -12.94 3.54 -8.54
C GLN A 214 -12.51 2.09 -8.43
N PHE A 215 -13.05 1.35 -7.45
CA PHE A 215 -12.79 -0.08 -7.31
C PHE A 215 -13.17 -0.85 -8.57
N LEU A 216 -14.41 -0.70 -9.04
CA LEU A 216 -14.90 -1.43 -10.20
C LEU A 216 -14.04 -1.18 -11.45
N LYS A 217 -13.69 0.09 -11.74
CA LYS A 217 -12.86 0.45 -12.89
C LYS A 217 -11.44 -0.08 -12.79
N TRP A 218 -10.81 -0.04 -11.60
CA TRP A 218 -9.49 -0.66 -11.41
C TRP A 218 -9.56 -2.17 -11.65
N ARG A 219 -10.59 -2.83 -11.12
CA ARG A 219 -10.80 -4.29 -11.22
C ARG A 219 -10.93 -4.78 -12.67
N GLU A 220 -11.54 -4.00 -13.57
CA GLU A 220 -11.77 -4.39 -14.98
C GLU A 220 -10.51 -4.85 -15.72
N LYS A 221 -9.34 -4.34 -15.34
CA LYS A 221 -8.08 -4.60 -16.01
C LYS A 221 -7.03 -5.25 -15.11
N MET A 222 -7.42 -5.78 -13.96
CA MET A 222 -6.51 -6.50 -13.06
C MET A 222 -6.59 -8.01 -13.28
N ASP A 223 -5.43 -8.65 -13.46
CA ASP A 223 -5.35 -10.11 -13.50
C ASP A 223 -5.33 -10.73 -12.10
N ASN A 224 -4.96 -9.95 -11.07
CA ASN A 224 -5.07 -10.35 -9.67
C ASN A 224 -6.56 -10.42 -9.29
N PRO A 225 -7.09 -11.48 -8.66
CA PRO A 225 -8.47 -11.53 -8.20
C PRO A 225 -8.75 -10.60 -7.01
N TYR A 226 -7.71 -10.10 -6.35
CA TYR A 226 -7.82 -9.26 -5.16
C TYR A 226 -7.32 -7.84 -5.44
N ILE A 227 -7.88 -6.88 -4.71
CA ILE A 227 -7.43 -5.50 -4.66
C ILE A 227 -7.28 -5.08 -3.19
N GLY A 228 -6.54 -4.02 -2.93
CA GLY A 228 -6.45 -3.44 -1.60
C GLY A 228 -7.20 -2.12 -1.47
N ILE A 229 -7.27 -1.57 -0.27
CA ILE A 229 -7.71 -0.20 -0.02
C ILE A 229 -6.74 0.49 0.91
N TYR A 230 -6.54 1.79 0.69
CA TYR A 230 -5.88 2.68 1.63
C TYR A 230 -6.85 3.75 2.13
N ASP A 231 -7.11 3.74 3.44
CA ASP A 231 -8.06 4.66 4.06
C ASP A 231 -7.37 5.67 5.01
N TYR A 232 -8.10 6.69 5.44
CA TYR A 232 -7.64 7.78 6.29
C TYR A 232 -8.58 7.93 7.47
N TRP A 233 -8.33 7.17 8.52
CA TRP A 233 -9.22 7.08 9.68
C TRP A 233 -8.96 8.18 10.69
N ASN A 234 -7.70 8.42 10.99
CA ASN A 234 -7.30 9.51 11.87
C ASN A 234 -5.85 9.87 11.55
N LEU A 235 -5.59 11.16 11.36
CA LEU A 235 -4.27 11.67 11.03
C LEU A 235 -3.93 12.80 12.00
N PRO A 236 -2.71 12.85 12.55
CA PRO A 236 -2.31 13.92 13.44
C PRO A 236 -2.48 15.30 12.80
N ILE A 237 -2.16 15.43 11.51
CA ILE A 237 -2.20 16.70 10.78
C ILE A 237 -3.61 17.16 10.38
N TRP A 238 -4.60 16.26 10.30
CA TRP A 238 -5.98 16.65 9.90
C TRP A 238 -6.92 16.73 11.08
N HIS A 239 -6.77 15.80 12.03
CA HIS A 239 -7.74 15.61 13.11
C HIS A 239 -7.15 15.98 14.46
N CYS A 240 -5.82 16.19 14.58
CA CYS A 240 -5.12 16.51 15.82
C CYS A 240 -5.42 15.53 16.98
N GLY A 241 -5.84 14.30 16.66
CA GLY A 241 -6.29 13.32 17.65
C GLY A 241 -7.62 13.64 18.34
N LEU A 242 -8.39 14.61 17.87
CA LEU A 242 -9.72 14.93 18.41
C LEU A 242 -10.72 13.78 18.16
N PRO A 243 -11.72 13.63 19.05
CA PRO A 243 -12.79 12.65 18.85
C PRO A 243 -13.66 13.01 17.63
N GLY A 244 -14.38 12.04 17.09
CA GLY A 244 -15.29 12.23 15.94
C GLY A 244 -14.63 12.03 14.57
N ALA A 245 -13.31 11.82 14.51
CA ALA A 245 -12.64 11.34 13.30
C ALA A 245 -13.26 10.02 12.82
N LYS A 246 -13.12 9.75 11.52
CA LYS A 246 -13.66 8.55 10.85
C LYS A 246 -13.30 7.25 11.59
N GLY A 247 -12.05 7.16 12.06
CA GLY A 247 -11.47 6.05 12.81
C GLY A 247 -12.10 5.74 14.16
N GLY A 248 -12.88 6.66 14.75
CA GLY A 248 -13.60 6.44 16.00
C GLY A 248 -15.06 6.01 15.82
N ARG A 249 -15.56 5.90 14.59
CA ARG A 249 -16.98 5.66 14.30
C ARG A 249 -17.25 4.18 14.06
N ILE A 250 -17.88 3.50 15.02
CA ILE A 250 -18.23 2.07 14.90
C ILE A 250 -19.20 1.82 13.74
N SER A 251 -20.17 2.73 13.52
CA SER A 251 -21.11 2.64 12.39
C SER A 251 -20.39 2.59 11.05
N TYR A 252 -19.35 3.42 10.88
CA TYR A 252 -18.51 3.43 9.69
C TYR A 252 -17.83 2.07 9.47
N MET A 253 -17.23 1.47 10.51
CA MET A 253 -16.57 0.15 10.41
C MET A 253 -17.56 -0.93 9.98
N LYS A 254 -18.76 -0.95 10.59
CA LYS A 254 -19.81 -1.92 10.26
C LYS A 254 -20.34 -1.77 8.84
N GLU A 255 -20.34 -0.56 8.30
CA GLU A 255 -20.76 -0.30 6.93
C GLU A 255 -19.70 -0.74 5.91
N VAL A 256 -18.45 -0.33 6.11
CA VAL A 256 -17.45 -0.39 5.04
C VAL A 256 -16.72 -1.72 4.91
N PHE A 257 -16.55 -2.48 5.99
CA PHE A 257 -15.89 -3.79 5.90
C PHE A 257 -16.71 -4.75 5.02
N PRO A 258 -18.00 -5.03 5.29
CA PRO A 258 -18.78 -5.90 4.40
C PRO A 258 -18.82 -5.38 2.94
N LYS A 259 -18.96 -4.06 2.78
CA LYS A 259 -18.97 -3.41 1.46
C LYS A 259 -17.69 -3.63 0.69
N TYR A 260 -16.53 -3.36 1.28
CA TYR A 260 -15.24 -3.52 0.61
C TYR A 260 -14.90 -4.99 0.38
N TYR A 261 -15.28 -5.89 1.28
CA TYR A 261 -15.14 -7.33 1.07
C TYR A 261 -15.87 -7.79 -0.19
N ASN A 262 -17.11 -7.30 -0.38
CA ASN A 262 -17.93 -7.60 -1.57
C ASN A 262 -17.36 -6.99 -2.87
N LEU A 263 -16.56 -5.94 -2.77
CA LEU A 263 -15.80 -5.37 -3.90
C LEU A 263 -14.48 -6.10 -4.20
N GLY A 264 -14.19 -7.20 -3.49
CA GLY A 264 -12.97 -7.99 -3.67
C GLY A 264 -11.75 -7.45 -2.93
N VAL A 265 -11.94 -6.50 -2.01
CA VAL A 265 -10.85 -6.01 -1.16
C VAL A 265 -10.42 -7.09 -0.18
N ARG A 266 -9.13 -7.38 -0.12
CA ARG A 266 -8.53 -8.33 0.84
C ARG A 266 -7.31 -7.78 1.59
N VAL A 267 -6.80 -6.63 1.14
CA VAL A 267 -5.79 -5.83 1.84
C VAL A 267 -6.45 -4.54 2.30
N PHE A 268 -6.49 -4.29 3.60
CA PHE A 268 -7.00 -3.05 4.15
C PHE A 268 -5.89 -2.36 4.93
N GLN A 269 -5.43 -1.22 4.43
CA GLN A 269 -4.50 -0.36 5.14
C GLN A 269 -5.18 0.97 5.43
N THR A 270 -4.87 1.59 6.56
CA THR A 270 -5.39 2.92 6.87
C THR A 270 -4.44 3.72 7.71
N GLU A 271 -4.37 5.02 7.45
CA GLU A 271 -3.78 5.96 8.39
C GLU A 271 -4.61 6.04 9.66
N ALA A 272 -3.95 5.83 10.79
CA ALA A 272 -4.51 5.81 12.14
C ALA A 272 -3.52 6.49 13.10
N ILE A 273 -3.86 6.58 14.38
CA ILE A 273 -2.98 7.18 15.40
C ILE A 273 -2.99 6.34 16.68
N GLY A 274 -1.98 6.52 17.53
CA GLY A 274 -1.93 5.95 18.90
C GLY A 274 -2.99 6.49 19.88
N GLY A 275 -4.01 7.19 19.38
CA GLY A 275 -5.13 7.72 20.14
C GLY A 275 -6.18 6.65 20.47
N TRP A 276 -5.82 5.70 21.34
CA TRP A 276 -6.67 4.56 21.67
C TRP A 276 -7.91 4.93 22.49
N ALA A 277 -7.87 6.01 23.28
CA ALA A 277 -9.03 6.43 24.07
C ALA A 277 -10.21 6.83 23.19
N GLN A 278 -9.95 7.51 22.08
CA GLN A 278 -10.96 8.05 21.17
C GLN A 278 -11.24 7.16 19.95
N ASN A 279 -10.29 6.30 19.54
CA ASN A 279 -10.46 5.44 18.38
C ASN A 279 -10.51 3.93 18.71
N GLY A 280 -10.03 3.52 19.88
CA GLY A 280 -9.65 2.14 20.14
C GLY A 280 -10.80 1.14 20.05
N LEU A 281 -12.01 1.53 20.45
CA LEU A 281 -13.17 0.63 20.35
C LEU A 281 -13.53 0.37 18.89
N ALA A 282 -13.47 1.39 18.04
CA ALA A 282 -13.68 1.23 16.60
C ALA A 282 -12.54 0.43 15.94
N TYR A 283 -11.29 0.60 16.38
CA TYR A 283 -10.16 -0.24 15.91
C TYR A 283 -10.34 -1.72 16.29
N TYR A 284 -10.79 -1.99 17.52
CA TYR A 284 -11.10 -3.35 17.96
C TYR A 284 -12.24 -3.95 17.15
N ILE A 285 -13.33 -3.21 16.92
CA ILE A 285 -14.46 -3.68 16.10
C ILE A 285 -14.04 -3.91 14.66
N ALA A 286 -13.28 -2.98 14.05
CA ALA A 286 -12.75 -3.15 12.72
C ALA A 286 -11.92 -4.43 12.59
N ASN A 287 -11.07 -4.73 13.58
CA ASN A 287 -10.31 -5.97 13.61
C ASN A 287 -11.18 -7.23 13.71
N LYS A 288 -12.39 -7.15 14.29
CA LYS A 288 -13.32 -8.29 14.33
C LYS A 288 -14.13 -8.44 13.04
N LEU A 289 -14.13 -7.42 12.20
CA LEU A 289 -14.77 -7.40 10.89
C LEU A 289 -13.79 -7.71 9.74
N ALA A 290 -12.49 -7.62 10.01
CA ALA A 290 -11.39 -8.00 9.11
C ALA A 290 -11.12 -9.51 9.17
#